data_AF-A0A963TRE0-F1
#
_entry.id   AF-A0A963TRE0-F1
#
_cell.length_a   1.000
_cell.length_b   1.000
_cell.length_c   1.000
_cell.angle_alpha   90.00
_cell.angle_beta   90.00
_cell.angle_gamma   90.00
#
_symmetry.space_group_name_H-M   'P 1'
#
loop_
_entity.id
_entity.type
_entity.pdbx_description
1 polymer ?
#
loop_
_entity_poly.entity_id
_entity_poly.type
_entity_poly.pdbx_seq_one_letter_code
_entity_poly.pdbx_strand_id
1 'polypeptide(L)'
;MSQQPALAVIPGDKRDDDIAPQPQRLRITVLGCGGAGGVPSISDGWGACNPANPRNFRRRASILVQYGQTTVLVDASPDARGQLLDAGIKRLDGVLFTHAHADHIH
;
A
#
# COMPACT_ATOMS: atom_id res chain seq x y z
N MET A 1 -34.13 -1.61 -53.96
CA MET A 1 -33.20 -1.04 -52.96
C MET A 1 -34.00 -0.66 -51.74
N SER A 2 -33.96 -1.46 -50.68
CA SER A 2 -34.34 -1.06 -49.32
C SER A 2 -33.88 -2.17 -48.37
N GLN A 3 -32.61 -2.12 -47.98
CA GLN A 3 -32.12 -2.92 -46.85
C GLN A 3 -32.51 -2.18 -45.57
N GLN A 4 -33.24 -2.84 -44.68
CA GLN A 4 -33.42 -2.40 -43.29
C GLN A 4 -32.07 -2.49 -42.56
N PRO A 5 -31.71 -1.55 -41.68
CA PRO A 5 -30.51 -1.68 -40.86
C PRO A 5 -30.75 -2.72 -39.76
N ALA A 6 -29.78 -3.62 -39.59
CA ALA A 6 -29.73 -4.53 -38.46
C ALA A 6 -29.59 -3.73 -37.16
N LEU A 7 -30.53 -3.94 -36.24
CA LEU A 7 -30.45 -3.41 -34.88
C LEU A 7 -29.27 -4.08 -34.17
N ALA A 8 -28.19 -3.34 -33.93
CA ALA A 8 -27.07 -3.81 -33.13
C ALA A 8 -27.54 -3.99 -31.68
N VAL A 9 -27.64 -5.24 -31.24
CA VAL A 9 -27.82 -5.60 -29.83
C VAL A 9 -26.56 -5.15 -29.10
N ILE A 10 -26.65 -4.07 -28.34
CA ILE A 10 -25.58 -3.65 -27.42
C ILE A 10 -25.43 -4.78 -26.39
N PRO A 11 -24.23 -5.39 -26.23
CA PRO A 11 -24.01 -6.37 -25.19
C PRO A 11 -24.40 -5.74 -23.85
N GLY A 12 -25.35 -6.37 -23.16
CA GLY A 12 -25.82 -5.90 -21.86
C GLY A 12 -24.64 -5.63 -20.94
N ASP A 13 -24.64 -4.43 -20.37
CA ASP A 13 -23.79 -4.04 -19.25
C ASP A 13 -23.88 -5.14 -18.19
N LYS A 14 -22.77 -5.86 -17.97
CA LYS A 14 -22.71 -6.86 -16.89
C LYS A 14 -22.89 -6.08 -15.61
N ARG A 15 -23.96 -6.36 -14.85
CA ARG A 15 -24.14 -5.74 -13.54
C ARG A 15 -22.93 -6.13 -12.70
N ASP A 16 -22.48 -5.25 -11.81
CA ASP A 16 -21.33 -5.52 -10.93
C ASP A 16 -21.49 -6.86 -10.15
N ASP A 17 -22.72 -7.34 -9.98
CA ASP A 17 -23.10 -8.63 -9.39
C ASP A 17 -22.73 -9.87 -10.24
N ASP A 18 -22.46 -9.71 -11.54
CA ASP A 18 -22.11 -10.80 -12.47
C ASP A 18 -20.58 -11.08 -12.52
N ILE A 19 -19.80 -10.36 -11.71
CA ILE A 19 -18.36 -10.59 -11.55
C ILE A 19 -18.16 -11.63 -10.45
N ALA A 20 -17.75 -12.85 -10.84
CA ALA A 20 -17.35 -13.88 -9.89
C ALA A 20 -16.36 -13.29 -8.86
N PRO A 21 -16.57 -13.53 -7.55
CA PRO A 21 -15.70 -12.99 -6.52
C PRO A 21 -14.27 -13.43 -6.79
N GLN A 22 -13.40 -12.47 -7.08
CA GLN A 22 -11.98 -12.75 -7.26
C GLN A 22 -11.46 -13.41 -5.97
N PRO A 23 -10.60 -14.45 -6.08
CA PRO A 23 -10.05 -15.09 -4.90
C PRO A 23 -9.39 -14.03 -4.00
N GLN A 24 -9.73 -14.02 -2.72
CA GLN A 24 -9.15 -13.06 -1.78
C GLN A 24 -7.64 -13.26 -1.76
N ARG A 25 -6.91 -12.30 -2.30
CA ARG A 25 -5.45 -12.36 -2.42
C ARG A 25 -4.82 -11.60 -1.26
N LEU A 26 -3.87 -12.23 -0.59
CA LEU A 26 -3.01 -11.54 0.37
C LEU A 26 -2.17 -10.49 -0.37
N ARG A 27 -2.27 -9.23 0.03
CA ARG A 27 -1.43 -8.13 -0.44
C ARG A 27 -0.59 -7.62 0.72
N ILE A 28 0.72 -7.61 0.51
CA ILE A 28 1.68 -7.00 1.44
C ILE A 28 2.30 -5.80 0.76
N THR A 29 2.24 -4.64 1.41
CA THR A 29 2.84 -3.40 0.93
C THR A 29 3.96 -2.99 1.86
N VAL A 30 5.16 -2.75 1.33
CA VAL A 30 6.27 -2.20 2.10
C VAL A 30 6.07 -0.69 2.24
N LEU A 31 5.74 -0.25 3.45
CA LEU A 31 5.53 1.16 3.77
C LEU A 31 6.86 1.87 4.09
N GLY A 32 7.82 1.13 4.63
CA GLY A 32 9.18 1.58 4.84
C GLY A 32 10.14 0.39 5.00
N CYS A 33 11.40 0.62 4.64
CA CYS A 33 12.46 -0.38 4.61
C CYS A 33 13.82 0.18 5.06
N GLY A 34 13.81 1.32 5.74
CA GLY A 34 14.98 1.92 6.38
C GLY A 34 15.19 1.37 7.78
N GLY A 35 16.40 1.53 8.31
CA GLY A 35 16.66 1.32 9.74
C GLY A 35 16.05 2.43 10.59
N ALA A 36 16.30 2.40 11.90
CA ALA A 36 15.70 3.33 12.87
C ALA A 36 15.82 4.82 12.51
N GLY A 37 16.94 5.23 11.92
CA GLY A 37 17.18 6.61 11.49
C GLY A 37 16.60 7.00 10.13
N GLY A 38 16.03 6.07 9.37
CA GLY A 38 15.68 6.26 7.96
C GLY A 38 16.89 6.48 7.05
N VAL A 39 16.63 6.77 5.77
CA VAL A 39 17.64 7.21 4.80
C VAL A 39 17.05 8.38 3.98
N PRO A 40 17.70 9.56 3.95
CA PRO A 40 18.89 9.92 4.70
C PRO A 40 18.63 9.96 6.22
N SER A 41 19.63 9.59 7.02
CA SER A 41 19.58 9.69 8.49
C SER A 41 20.07 11.06 8.97
N ILE A 42 19.68 11.45 10.18
CA ILE A 42 20.15 12.70 10.81
C ILE A 42 21.66 12.65 11.08
N SER A 43 22.21 11.47 11.40
CA SER A 43 23.63 11.29 11.74
C SER A 43 24.54 11.24 10.52
N ASP A 44 24.19 10.42 9.52
CA ASP A 44 25.10 10.02 8.43
C ASP A 44 24.62 10.49 7.05
N GLY A 45 23.50 11.21 7.00
CA GLY A 45 22.87 11.63 5.76
C GLY A 45 22.57 10.41 4.88
N TRP A 46 23.05 10.44 3.64
CA TRP A 46 22.86 9.34 2.69
C TRP A 46 23.79 8.14 2.93
N GLY A 47 24.85 8.29 3.74
CA GLY A 47 25.91 7.29 3.85
C GLY A 47 26.47 6.92 2.46
N ALA A 48 26.49 5.63 2.15
CA ALA A 48 26.89 5.12 0.83
C ALA A 48 25.75 5.07 -0.21
N CYS A 49 24.53 5.51 0.13
CA CYS A 49 23.41 5.48 -0.80
C CYS A 49 23.50 6.62 -1.81
N ASN A 50 23.19 6.32 -3.08
CA ASN A 50 23.11 7.35 -4.12
C ASN A 50 21.86 8.24 -3.90
N PRO A 51 22.01 9.56 -3.67
CA PRO A 51 20.89 10.48 -3.45
C PRO A 51 20.03 10.70 -4.69
N ALA A 52 20.56 10.47 -5.90
CA ALA A 52 19.82 10.62 -7.15
C ALA A 52 18.86 9.46 -7.43
N ASN A 53 18.97 8.34 -6.71
CA ASN A 53 18.02 7.24 -6.83
C ASN A 53 16.88 7.42 -5.81
N PRO A 54 15.64 7.70 -6.24
CA PRO A 54 14.53 7.95 -5.32
C PRO A 54 14.19 6.75 -4.43
N ARG A 55 14.56 5.52 -4.81
CA ARG A 55 14.37 4.31 -3.98
C ARG A 55 15.28 4.27 -2.75
N ASN A 56 16.30 5.12 -2.70
CA ASN A 56 17.16 5.24 -1.53
C ASN A 56 16.58 6.15 -0.46
N PHE A 57 15.52 6.90 -0.74
CA PHE A 57 14.76 7.55 0.31
C PHE A 57 13.92 6.51 1.04
N ARG A 58 14.30 6.18 2.28
CA ARG A 58 13.70 5.07 3.04
C ARG A 58 13.18 5.57 4.37
N ARG A 59 11.88 5.40 4.56
CA ARG A 59 11.19 5.55 5.84
C ARG A 59 11.49 4.38 6.77
N ARG A 60 11.24 4.55 8.07
CA ARG A 60 11.40 3.49 9.09
C ARG A 60 10.55 2.27 8.74
N ALA A 61 11.03 1.10 9.16
CA ALA A 61 10.46 -0.19 8.79
C ALA A 61 8.98 -0.31 9.18
N SER A 62 8.13 -0.64 8.20
CA SER A 62 6.71 -0.91 8.41
C SER A 62 6.13 -1.61 7.18
N ILE A 63 5.14 -2.48 7.38
CA ILE A 63 4.39 -3.10 6.29
C ILE A 63 2.89 -2.99 6.52
N LEU A 64 2.14 -2.97 5.43
CA LEU A 64 0.69 -3.09 5.42
C LEU A 64 0.29 -4.45 4.89
N VAL A 65 -0.54 -5.18 5.64
CA VAL A 65 -1.06 -6.48 5.25
C VAL A 65 -2.55 -6.36 4.99
N GLN A 66 -3.00 -6.78 3.81
CA GLN A 66 -4.39 -6.71 3.39
C GLN A 66 -4.88 -8.05 2.86
N TYR A 67 -6.06 -8.47 3.32
CA TYR A 67 -6.73 -9.69 2.88
C TYR A 67 -8.25 -9.49 2.94
N GLY A 68 -8.89 -9.53 1.77
CA GLY A 68 -10.30 -9.15 1.66
C GLY A 68 -10.52 -7.71 2.10
N GLN A 69 -11.39 -7.51 3.09
CA GLN A 69 -11.66 -6.19 3.69
C GLN A 69 -10.77 -5.87 4.89
N THR A 70 -9.98 -6.85 5.36
CA THR A 70 -9.13 -6.69 6.54
C THR A 70 -7.83 -5.99 6.18
N THR A 71 -7.48 -4.94 6.91
CA THR A 71 -6.24 -4.18 6.78
C THR A 71 -5.53 -4.11 8.14
N VAL A 72 -4.32 -4.65 8.21
CA VAL A 72 -3.46 -4.64 9.42
C VAL A 72 -2.17 -3.90 9.13
N LEU A 73 -1.82 -2.97 10.01
CA LEU A 73 -0.50 -2.33 10.02
C LEU A 73 0.45 -3.15 10.89
N VAL A 74 1.67 -3.40 10.41
CA VAL A 74 2.75 -3.95 11.23
C VAL A 74 3.75 -2.83 11.51
N ASP A 75 3.92 -2.52 12.79
CA ASP A 75 4.70 -1.43 13.35
C ASP A 75 4.23 -0.03 12.93
N ALA A 76 3.75 0.74 13.92
CA ALA A 76 3.37 2.13 13.75
C ALA A 76 4.59 3.02 14.01
N SER A 77 5.50 3.04 13.03
CA SER A 77 6.69 3.90 13.03
C SER A 77 6.35 5.39 13.04
N PRO A 78 7.31 6.30 13.26
CA PRO A 78 6.95 7.73 13.31
C PRO A 78 6.70 8.31 11.91
N ASP A 79 6.86 7.49 10.87
CA ASP A 79 6.43 7.77 9.50
C ASP A 79 4.99 7.32 9.20
N ALA A 80 4.29 6.66 10.14
CA ALA A 80 3.03 5.96 9.92
C ALA A 80 1.96 6.85 9.28
N ARG A 81 1.82 8.11 9.74
CA ARG A 81 0.88 9.06 9.13
C ARG A 81 1.15 9.26 7.64
N GLY A 82 2.40 9.53 7.27
CA GLY A 82 2.79 9.73 5.87
C GLY A 82 2.65 8.45 5.05
N GLN A 83 3.05 7.31 5.63
CA GLN A 83 2.94 5.99 5.02
C GLN A 83 1.49 5.62 4.67
N LEU A 84 0.56 5.82 5.62
CA LEU A 84 -0.85 5.51 5.42
C LEU A 84 -1.54 6.46 4.44
N LEU A 85 -1.18 7.76 4.46
CA LEU A 85 -1.67 8.74 3.50
C LEU A 85 -1.24 8.39 2.07
N ASP A 86 0.04 8.07 1.87
CA ASP A 86 0.57 7.70 0.55
C ASP A 86 -0.03 6.39 0.03
N ALA A 87 -0.32 5.45 0.94
CA ALA A 87 -0.99 4.19 0.62
C ALA A 87 -2.53 4.33 0.46
N GLY A 88 -3.09 5.52 0.68
CA GLY A 88 -4.54 5.77 0.57
C GLY A 88 -5.39 5.04 1.61
N ILE A 89 -4.82 4.72 2.77
CA ILE A 89 -5.48 3.92 3.82
C ILE A 89 -6.28 4.83 4.73
N LYS A 90 -7.58 4.52 4.87
CA LYS A 90 -8.53 5.28 5.69
C LYS A 90 -8.98 4.57 6.96
N ARG A 91 -8.74 3.25 7.03
CA ARG A 91 -9.15 2.39 8.14
C ARG A 91 -8.12 1.29 8.33
N LEU A 92 -7.79 1.02 9.59
CA LEU A 92 -7.06 -0.15 10.03
C LEU A 92 -8.01 -0.98 10.90
N ASP A 93 -7.97 -2.30 10.73
CA ASP A 93 -8.69 -3.25 11.58
C ASP A 93 -7.81 -3.70 12.76
N GLY A 94 -6.50 -3.54 12.66
CA GLY A 94 -5.56 -3.81 13.74
C GLY A 94 -4.17 -3.26 13.49
N VAL A 95 -3.39 -3.20 14.57
CA VAL A 95 -1.96 -2.88 14.55
C VAL A 95 -1.22 -4.00 15.27
N LEU A 96 -0.19 -4.55 14.64
CA LEU A 96 0.71 -5.53 15.21
C LEU A 96 2.06 -4.86 15.47
N PHE A 97 2.53 -4.87 16.72
CA PHE A 97 3.87 -4.41 17.06
C PHE A 97 4.81 -5.60 17.19
N THR A 98 5.99 -5.51 16.57
CA THR A 98 7.01 -6.54 16.65
C THR A 98 7.77 -6.48 17.96
N HIS A 99 8.17 -5.28 18.39
CA HIS A 99 8.86 -5.00 19.65
C HIS A 99 8.80 -3.50 20.00
N ALA A 100 9.29 -3.14 21.19
CA ALA A 100 9.14 -1.80 21.77
C ALA A 100 10.37 -0.88 21.55
N HIS A 101 10.91 -0.82 20.33
CA HIS A 101 11.86 0.23 19.96
C HIS A 101 11.15 1.41 19.29
N ALA A 102 11.70 2.61 19.47
CA ALA A 102 11.07 3.88 19.09
C ALA A 102 10.71 3.96 17.59
N ASP A 103 11.48 3.33 16.73
CA ASP A 103 11.23 3.26 15.29
C ASP A 103 10.03 2.40 14.89
N HIS A 104 9.45 1.64 15.83
CA HIS A 104 8.29 0.79 15.63
C HIS A 104 7.02 1.27 16.36
N ILE A 105 7.13 2.16 17.37
CA ILE A 105 6.03 2.46 18.30
C ILE A 105 5.68 3.96 18.50
N HIS A 106 6.47 4.89 17.98
CA HIS A 106 6.22 6.34 18.09
C HIS A 106 5.72 6.90 16.77
#